data_AF-A0A8S3HYN5-F1
#
_entry.id   AF-A0A8S3HYN5-F1
#
_cell.length_a   1.000
_cell.length_b   1.000
_cell.length_c   1.000
_cell.angle_alpha   90.00
_cell.angle_beta   90.00
_cell.angle_gamma   90.00
#
_symmetry.space_group_name_H-M   'P 1'
#
loop_
_entity.id
_entity.type
_entity.pdbx_description
1 polymer ?
#
loop_
_entity_poly.entity_id
_entity_poly.type
_entity_poly.pdbx_seq_one_letter_code
_entity_poly.pdbx_strand_id
1 'polypeptide(L)'
;MSSLVFIFDIIFSCIITLIFLYRCGNYRRQHPVTTVAVFIAWFFSILIVFILPLDISLATYRDCLSHAPATVKPIINSSIENDSSSDVCPRPWSYVNPKSYIILWRLVYWTSQVLTWVILPLMQSFCETG
;
A
#
# COMPACT_ATOMS: atom_id res chain seq x y z
N MET A 1 5.47 14.94 -2.37
CA MET A 1 6.45 14.17 -3.16
C MET A 1 6.27 12.67 -2.96
N SER A 2 6.03 12.20 -1.73
CA SER A 2 5.80 10.77 -1.43
C SER A 2 4.64 10.14 -2.22
N SER A 3 3.51 10.84 -2.39
CA SER A 3 2.38 10.34 -3.19
C SER A 3 2.73 10.06 -4.66
N LEU A 4 3.68 10.81 -5.24
CA LEU A 4 4.10 10.60 -6.63
C LEU A 4 4.95 9.35 -6.74
N VAL A 5 5.85 9.10 -5.79
CA VAL A 5 6.70 7.89 -5.77
C VAL A 5 5.84 6.63 -5.75
N PHE A 6 4.81 6.58 -4.88
CA PHE A 6 3.86 5.46 -4.85
C PHE A 6 3.11 5.27 -6.18
N ILE A 7 2.70 6.37 -6.83
CA ILE A 7 2.03 6.30 -8.14
C ILE A 7 2.99 5.77 -9.21
N PHE A 8 4.24 6.23 -9.21
CA PHE A 8 5.27 5.74 -10.13
C PHE A 8 5.55 4.25 -9.93
N ASP A 9 5.67 3.78 -8.67
CA ASP A 9 5.86 2.36 -8.36
C ASP A 9 4.68 1.50 -8.84
N ILE A 10 3.44 1.98 -8.64
CA ILE A 10 2.22 1.31 -9.13
C ILE A 10 2.22 1.22 -10.67
N ILE A 11 2.55 2.32 -11.35
CA ILE A 11 2.58 2.36 -12.81
C ILE A 11 3.70 1.47 -13.35
N PHE A 12 4.89 1.50 -12.75
CA PHE A 12 6.02 0.68 -13.15
C PHE A 12 5.73 -0.81 -12.97
N SER A 13 5.15 -1.19 -11.83
CA SER A 13 4.68 -2.55 -11.57
C SER A 13 3.65 -3.00 -12.61
N CYS A 14 2.66 -2.14 -12.90
CA CYS A 14 1.64 -2.41 -13.93
C CYS A 14 2.26 -2.65 -15.31
N ILE A 15 3.21 -1.81 -15.72
CA ILE A 15 3.90 -1.94 -17.01
C ILE A 15 4.72 -3.24 -17.07
N ILE A 16 5.45 -3.60 -16.02
CA ILE A 16 6.20 -4.86 -15.96
C ILE A 16 5.27 -6.06 -16.13
N THR A 17 4.16 -6.09 -15.40
CA THR A 17 3.22 -7.22 -15.46
C THR A 17 2.54 -7.30 -16.83
N LEU A 18 2.22 -6.16 -17.46
CA LEU A 18 1.73 -6.08 -18.84
C LEU A 18 2.75 -6.59 -19.86
N ILE A 19 4.02 -6.22 -19.72
CA ILE A 19 5.10 -6.70 -20.60
C ILE A 19 5.30 -8.21 -20.45
N PHE A 20 5.27 -8.73 -19.23
CA PHE A 20 5.39 -10.16 -18.96
C PHE A 20 4.22 -10.93 -19.60
N LEU A 21 3.00 -10.43 -19.43
CA LEU A 21 1.79 -10.97 -20.08
C LEU A 21 1.86 -10.89 -21.61
N TYR A 22 2.31 -9.77 -22.16
CA TYR A 22 2.41 -9.57 -23.60
C TYR A 22 3.44 -10.51 -24.24
N ARG A 23 4.53 -10.79 -23.51
CA ARG A 23 5.61 -11.66 -23.99
C ARG A 23 5.30 -13.16 -23.83
N CYS A 24 4.60 -13.55 -22.77
CA CYS A 24 4.31 -14.95 -22.47
C CYS A 24 2.91 -15.41 -22.89
N GLY A 25 1.95 -14.49 -23.02
CA GLY A 25 0.56 -14.79 -23.35
C GLY A 25 0.30 -14.65 -24.84
N ASN A 26 0.01 -15.76 -25.51
CA ASN A 26 -0.54 -15.72 -26.86
C ASN A 26 -2.02 -15.25 -26.78
N TYR A 27 -2.23 -13.92 -26.69
CA TYR A 27 -3.50 -13.22 -26.39
C TYR A 27 -4.70 -13.67 -27.25
N ARG A 28 -4.43 -14.29 -28.40
CA ARG A 28 -5.44 -14.77 -29.36
C ARG A 28 -6.08 -16.13 -29.02
N ARG A 29 -5.54 -16.90 -28.07
CA ARG A 29 -6.03 -18.28 -27.77
C ARG A 29 -6.38 -18.54 -26.30
N GLN A 30 -5.89 -17.74 -25.36
CA GLN A 30 -6.13 -17.91 -23.92
C GLN A 30 -7.20 -16.94 -23.41
N HIS A 31 -8.09 -17.43 -22.55
CA HIS A 31 -9.19 -16.67 -22.00
C HIS A 31 -8.67 -15.42 -21.26
N PRO A 32 -9.14 -14.20 -21.58
CA PRO A 32 -8.61 -12.96 -21.02
C PRO A 32 -8.77 -12.85 -19.49
N VAL A 33 -9.65 -13.66 -18.89
CA VAL A 33 -9.83 -13.69 -17.43
C VAL A 33 -8.60 -14.24 -16.70
N THR A 34 -7.90 -15.25 -17.26
CA THR A 34 -6.69 -15.81 -16.64
C THR A 34 -5.56 -14.80 -16.63
N THR A 35 -5.43 -14.05 -17.71
CA THR A 35 -4.49 -12.93 -17.90
C THR A 35 -4.72 -11.84 -16.84
N VAL A 36 -5.97 -11.41 -16.64
CA VAL A 36 -6.32 -10.42 -15.61
C VAL A 36 -6.11 -10.97 -14.19
N ALA A 37 -6.40 -12.26 -13.95
CA ALA A 37 -6.19 -12.90 -12.64
C ALA A 37 -4.71 -12.90 -12.23
N VAL A 38 -3.82 -13.31 -13.14
CA VAL A 38 -2.37 -13.30 -12.90
C VAL A 38 -1.86 -11.88 -12.65
N PHE A 39 -2.36 -10.91 -13.41
CA PHE A 39 -2.01 -9.50 -13.20
C PHE A 39 -2.37 -9.01 -11.79
N ILE A 40 -3.60 -9.29 -11.34
CA ILE A 40 -4.10 -8.87 -10.01
C ILE A 40 -3.32 -9.57 -8.89
N ALA A 41 -3.01 -10.87 -9.05
CA ALA A 41 -2.24 -11.63 -8.06
C ALA A 41 -0.81 -11.09 -7.86
N TRP A 42 -0.15 -10.74 -8.97
CA TRP A 42 1.19 -10.15 -8.94
C TRP A 42 1.17 -8.73 -8.36
N PHE A 43 0.17 -7.93 -8.74
CA PHE A 43 -0.01 -6.58 -8.20
C PHE A 43 -0.24 -6.61 -6.67
N PHE A 44 -1.10 -7.51 -6.17
CA PHE A 44 -1.37 -7.66 -4.73
C PHE A 44 -0.12 -8.06 -3.94
N SER A 45 0.67 -8.99 -4.47
CA SER A 45 1.91 -9.46 -3.82
C SER A 45 2.97 -8.37 -3.69
N ILE A 46 3.09 -7.46 -4.66
CA ILE A 46 4.03 -6.34 -4.59
C ILE A 46 3.48 -5.24 -3.66
N LEU A 47 2.18 -4.98 -3.72
CA LEU A 47 1.50 -3.95 -2.94
C LEU A 47 1.56 -4.21 -1.42
N ILE A 48 1.45 -5.47 -0.96
CA ILE A 48 1.51 -5.79 0.48
C ILE A 48 2.88 -5.50 1.11
N VAL A 49 3.98 -5.68 0.36
CA VAL A 49 5.36 -5.44 0.86
C VAL A 49 5.59 -3.96 1.18
N PHE A 50 4.98 -3.04 0.42
CA PHE A 50 5.07 -1.60 0.68
C PHE A 50 4.10 -1.11 1.76
N ILE A 51 2.94 -1.76 1.89
CA ILE A 51 1.91 -1.37 2.85
C ILE A 51 2.31 -1.72 4.28
N LEU A 52 2.93 -2.87 4.51
CA LEU A 52 3.33 -3.31 5.84
C LEU A 52 4.18 -2.26 6.60
N PRO A 53 5.31 -1.76 6.04
CA PRO A 53 6.13 -0.76 6.73
C PRO A 53 5.40 0.58 6.89
N LEU A 54 4.55 0.96 5.91
CA LEU A 54 3.76 2.18 6.00
C LEU A 54 2.72 2.10 7.12
N ASP A 55 2.01 0.97 7.23
CA ASP A 55 0.98 0.76 8.25
C ASP A 55 1.58 0.77 9.66
N ILE A 56 2.69 0.05 9.85
CA ILE A 56 3.44 0.04 11.12
C ILE A 56 3.91 1.45 11.50
N SER A 57 4.45 2.22 10.53
CA SER A 57 4.92 3.58 10.81
C SER A 57 3.80 4.53 11.24
N LEU A 58 2.61 4.36 10.65
CA LEU A 58 1.42 5.16 10.96
C LEU A 58 0.80 4.75 12.29
N ALA A 59 0.76 3.46 12.59
CA ALA A 59 0.30 2.93 13.87
C ALA A 59 1.15 3.48 15.02
N THR A 60 2.48 3.34 14.93
CA THR A 60 3.41 3.84 15.95
C THR A 60 3.32 5.36 16.13
N TYR A 61 3.16 6.11 15.04
CA TYR A 61 2.98 7.56 15.12
C TYR A 61 1.68 7.96 15.83
N ARG A 62 0.56 7.24 15.58
CA ARG A 62 -0.72 7.48 16.25
C ARG A 62 -0.68 7.08 17.73
N ASP A 63 -0.03 5.96 18.03
CA ASP A 63 0.17 5.50 19.40
C ASP A 63 0.99 6.52 20.18
N CYS A 64 2.08 7.05 19.61
CA CYS A 64 2.85 8.14 20.20
C CYS A 64 1.98 9.38 20.47
N LEU A 65 1.18 9.81 19.49
CA LEU A 65 0.32 10.98 19.63
C LEU A 65 -0.75 10.80 20.72
N SER A 66 -1.23 9.57 20.93
CA SER A 66 -2.22 9.25 21.98
C SER A 66 -1.63 9.18 23.39
N HIS A 67 -0.35 8.79 23.52
CA HIS A 67 0.35 8.70 24.81
C HIS A 67 1.16 9.96 25.15
N ALA A 68 1.25 10.92 24.22
CA ALA A 68 1.89 12.20 24.48
C ALA A 68 1.13 12.94 25.60
N PRO A 69 1.79 13.26 26.74
CA PRO A 69 1.14 13.98 27.82
C PRO A 69 0.73 15.37 27.31
N ALA A 70 -0.52 15.77 27.54
CA ALA A 70 -1.08 17.06 27.15
C ALA A 70 -0.43 18.29 27.85
N THR A 71 0.75 18.12 28.45
CA THR A 71 1.43 19.08 29.33
C THR A 71 2.69 19.66 28.70
N VAL A 72 2.64 19.97 27.40
CA VAL A 72 3.52 21.00 26.83
C VAL A 72 2.64 21.96 26.02
N LYS A 73 1.74 22.65 26.72
CA LYS A 73 1.56 24.06 26.36
C LYS A 73 2.91 24.73 26.59
N PRO A 74 3.38 25.65 25.73
CA PRO A 74 4.64 26.32 25.97
C PRO A 74 4.48 27.04 27.32
N ILE A 75 5.20 26.55 28.33
CA ILE A 75 5.43 27.34 29.53
C ILE A 75 6.33 28.47 29.05
N ILE A 76 5.67 29.57 28.66
CA ILE A 76 6.28 30.88 28.69
C ILE A 76 6.68 31.08 30.14
N ASN A 77 7.94 30.77 30.47
CA ASN A 77 8.78 31.55 31.37
C ASN A 77 10.18 30.92 31.47
N SER A 78 11.16 31.80 31.30
CA SER A 78 12.62 31.65 31.52
C SER A 78 13.41 30.83 30.49
N SER A 79 13.85 31.55 29.45
CA SER A 79 15.26 31.70 29.04
C SER A 79 16.19 30.51 29.27
N ILE A 80 16.45 29.75 28.21
CA ILE A 80 17.77 29.39 27.69
C ILE A 80 17.54 28.93 26.24
N GLU A 81 18.16 29.63 25.29
CA GLU A 81 18.26 29.24 23.88
C GLU A 81 19.12 27.96 23.73
N ASN A 82 18.82 27.20 22.67
CA ASN A 82 19.47 25.96 22.20
C ASN A 82 18.91 24.66 22.78
N ASP A 83 17.86 24.13 22.16
CA ASP A 83 17.99 23.13 21.10
C ASP A 83 16.61 22.92 20.46
N SER A 84 16.61 22.57 19.18
CA SER A 84 15.49 22.16 18.34
C SER A 84 14.24 21.72 19.11
N SER A 85 13.10 22.33 18.78
CA SER A 85 11.76 21.87 19.14
C SER A 85 11.68 20.34 18.98
N SER A 86 11.82 19.63 20.09
CA SER A 86 11.69 18.18 20.15
C SER A 86 10.21 17.89 20.01
N ASP A 87 9.76 17.72 18.76
CA ASP A 87 8.46 17.15 18.47
C ASP A 87 8.40 15.81 19.22
N VAL A 88 7.61 15.77 20.31
CA VAL A 88 7.42 14.60 21.19
C VAL A 88 7.10 13.33 20.38
N CYS A 89 6.55 13.52 19.19
CA CYS A 89 6.40 12.48 18.17
C CYS A 89 6.93 12.99 16.82
N PRO A 90 8.16 12.64 16.42
CA PRO A 90 8.68 13.03 15.12
C PRO A 90 7.84 12.39 14.01
N ARG A 91 7.45 13.19 13.02
CA ARG A 91 6.69 12.66 11.88
C ARG A 91 7.57 11.67 11.11
N PRO A 92 7.08 10.46 10.79
CA PRO A 92 7.84 9.54 9.98
C PRO A 92 8.07 10.15 8.60
N TRP A 93 9.22 9.84 7.99
CA TRP A 93 9.59 10.33 6.67
C TRP A 93 8.55 9.98 5.58
N SER A 94 7.78 8.92 5.83
CA SER A 94 6.64 8.47 5.02
C SER A 94 5.27 8.83 5.64
N TYR A 95 5.13 10.01 6.26
CA TYR A 95 3.84 10.46 6.76
C TYR A 95 2.87 10.68 5.60
N VAL A 96 1.89 9.78 5.48
CA VAL A 96 0.87 9.84 4.44
C VAL A 96 -0.38 10.54 4.97
N ASN A 97 -0.99 11.38 4.14
CA ASN A 97 -2.26 12.02 4.48
C ASN A 97 -3.35 10.95 4.74
N PRO A 98 -4.27 11.17 5.70
CA PRO A 98 -5.30 10.20 6.06
C PRO A 98 -6.19 9.79 4.87
N LYS A 99 -6.40 10.69 3.91
CA LYS A 99 -7.13 10.40 2.66
C LYS A 99 -6.45 9.34 1.80
N SER A 100 -5.12 9.40 1.69
CA SER A 100 -4.33 8.45 0.91
C SER A 100 -4.27 7.08 1.58
N TYR A 101 -4.21 7.04 2.92
CA TYR A 101 -4.29 5.78 3.67
C TYR A 101 -5.60 5.01 3.40
N ILE A 102 -6.73 5.72 3.38
CA ILE A 102 -8.03 5.13 3.03
C ILE A 102 -8.04 4.57 1.59
N ILE A 103 -7.43 5.27 0.64
CA ILE A 103 -7.40 4.83 -0.76
C ILE A 103 -6.61 3.52 -0.89
N LEU A 104 -5.50 3.44 -0.16
CA LEU A 104 -4.60 2.30 -0.14
C LEU A 104 -5.26 1.08 0.49
N TRP A 105 -5.96 1.25 1.61
CA TRP A 105 -6.75 0.18 2.22
C TRP A 105 -7.91 -0.28 1.33
N ARG A 106 -8.57 0.63 0.61
CA ARG A 106 -9.58 0.25 -0.39
C ARG A 106 -8.97 -0.58 -1.52
N LEU A 107 -7.80 -0.22 -2.03
CA LEU A 107 -7.12 -0.98 -3.08
C LEU A 107 -6.79 -2.41 -2.61
N VAL A 108 -6.26 -2.57 -1.39
CA VAL A 108 -6.04 -3.89 -0.77
C VAL A 108 -7.35 -4.67 -0.72
N TYR A 109 -8.38 -4.08 -0.13
CA TYR A 109 -9.68 -4.71 0.04
C TYR A 109 -10.28 -5.19 -1.29
N TRP A 110 -10.31 -4.31 -2.30
CA TRP A 110 -10.89 -4.64 -3.60
C TRP A 110 -10.06 -5.70 -4.34
N THR A 111 -8.72 -5.63 -4.27
CA THR A 111 -7.87 -6.63 -4.93
C THR A 111 -7.98 -8.00 -4.27
N SER A 112 -8.05 -8.07 -2.93
CA SER A 112 -8.30 -9.32 -2.20
C SER A 112 -9.67 -9.91 -2.53
N GLN A 113 -10.72 -9.09 -2.60
CA GLN A 113 -12.06 -9.54 -2.96
C GLN A 113 -12.08 -10.13 -4.38
N VAL A 114 -11.44 -9.47 -5.34
CA VAL A 114 -11.35 -10.01 -6.71
C VAL A 114 -10.54 -11.31 -6.73
N LEU A 115 -9.47 -11.40 -5.95
CA LEU A 115 -8.67 -12.62 -5.83
C LEU A 115 -9.51 -13.80 -5.35
N THR A 116 -10.27 -13.61 -4.27
CA THR A 116 -11.11 -14.66 -3.68
C THR A 116 -12.25 -15.06 -4.61
N TRP A 117 -12.95 -14.09 -5.22
CA TRP A 117 -14.18 -14.37 -5.95
C TRP A 117 -13.97 -14.72 -7.42
N VAL A 118 -12.81 -14.40 -8.00
CA VAL A 118 -12.53 -14.67 -9.42
C VAL A 118 -11.48 -15.75 -9.58
N ILE A 119 -10.41 -15.76 -8.78
CA ILE A 119 -9.29 -16.69 -9.00
C ILE A 119 -9.58 -18.08 -8.44
N LEU A 120 -10.20 -18.18 -7.27
CA LEU A 120 -10.58 -19.48 -6.69
C LEU A 120 -11.51 -20.30 -7.61
N PRO A 121 -12.64 -19.76 -8.11
CA PRO A 121 -13.52 -20.52 -9.00
C PRO A 121 -12.86 -20.83 -10.35
N LEU A 122 -11.97 -19.96 -10.83
CA LEU A 122 -11.24 -20.19 -12.07
C LEU A 122 -10.24 -21.35 -11.95
N MET A 123 -9.50 -21.43 -10.86
CA MET A 123 -8.61 -22.58 -10.59
C MET A 123 -9.39 -23.89 -10.44
N GLN A 124 -10.57 -23.84 -9.81
CA GLN A 124 -11.45 -25.02 -9.71
C GLN A 124 -11.98 -25.47 -11.07
N SER A 125 -12.38 -24.54 -11.94
CA SER A 125 -12.85 -24.85 -13.29
C SER A 125 -11.79 -25.51 -14.18
N PHE A 126 -10.51 -25.17 -14.03
CA PHE A 126 -9.44 -25.80 -14.81
C PHE A 126 -9.13 -27.23 -14.35
N CYS A 127 -9.30 -27.53 -13.06
CA CYS A 127 -9.08 -28.88 -12.52
C CYS A 127 -10.19 -29.88 -12.88
N GLU A 128 -11.42 -29.43 -13.11
CA GLU A 128 -12.56 -30.32 -13.47
C GLU A 128 -12.60 -30.71 -14.95
N THR A 129 -11.81 -30.08 -15.82
CA THR A 129 -11.73 -30.40 -17.26
C THR A 129 -10.68 -31.47 -17.63
N GLY A 130 -10.09 -32.16 -16.66
CA GLY A 130 -9.19 -33.30 -16.86
C GLY A 130 -9.84 -34.62 -16.46
#